data_AF-A0A2H0XTJ5-F1
#
_entry.id   AF-A0A2H0XTJ5-F1
#
_cell.length_a   1.000
_cell.length_b   1.000
_cell.length_c   1.000
_cell.angle_alpha   90.00
_cell.angle_beta   90.00
_cell.angle_gamma   90.00
#
_symmetry.space_group_name_H-M   'P 1'
#
loop_
_entity.id
_entity.type
_entity.pdbx_description
1 polymer ?
#
loop_
_entity_poly.entity_id
_entity_poly.type
_entity_poly.pdbx_seq_one_letter_code
_entity_poly.pdbx_strand_id
1 'polypeptide(L)'
;MKNSYQYGIGRVRALEAYLMTKQQIERMAGSESFEATFAVLSETPYAETLPRLKTAFDFEELVKLEFIALEDLLLKLSFNHPVIASLFAKRIYTTSPFEVDKQYFANLRKACKTTQSPLIKNFIKHMIDSVNLKSLLRSRSKEELFSAFIPGGLLDRDLILSLSGKSLDEIISRLEFSPYFPAIKVSFPHLFERQLDNFMINEFKRAKYLASGLDPLVGFFLAKENELKTIRFILICKKNSVVSKEINERVRINYA
;
A
#
# COMPACT_ATOMS: atom_id res chain seq x y z
N MET A 1 12.91 17.53 -21.10
CA MET A 1 12.87 16.36 -20.19
C MET A 1 11.72 15.37 -20.53
N LYS A 2 11.35 15.12 -21.80
CA LYS A 2 10.25 14.19 -22.15
C LYS A 2 10.69 12.72 -22.35
N ASN A 3 12.00 12.47 -22.47
CA ASN A 3 12.55 11.15 -22.81
C ASN A 3 13.34 10.45 -21.69
N SER A 4 13.47 11.05 -20.50
CA SER A 4 14.41 10.55 -19.49
C SER A 4 14.05 9.16 -18.95
N TYR A 5 12.76 8.85 -18.79
CA TYR A 5 12.31 7.64 -18.08
C TYR A 5 11.96 6.45 -18.97
N GLN A 6 12.12 6.54 -20.29
CA GLN A 6 11.63 5.49 -21.22
C GLN A 6 12.22 4.10 -20.93
N TYR A 7 13.53 4.04 -20.67
CA TYR A 7 14.19 2.81 -20.25
C TYR A 7 13.60 2.28 -18.93
N GLY A 8 13.43 3.16 -17.93
CA GLY A 8 12.82 2.81 -16.64
C GLY A 8 11.40 2.28 -16.78
N ILE A 9 10.59 2.91 -17.63
CA ILE A 9 9.22 2.47 -17.93
C ILE A 9 9.23 1.08 -18.57
N GLY A 10 10.07 0.86 -19.60
CA GLY A 10 10.20 -0.46 -20.23
C GLY A 10 10.63 -1.54 -19.24
N ARG A 11 11.57 -1.20 -18.35
CA ARG A 11 12.06 -2.13 -17.33
C ARG A 11 10.98 -2.48 -16.29
N VAL A 12 10.26 -1.51 -15.74
CA VAL A 12 9.19 -1.82 -14.77
C VAL A 12 8.05 -2.60 -15.41
N ARG A 13 7.67 -2.31 -16.66
CA ARG A 13 6.65 -3.08 -17.38
C ARG A 13 7.05 -4.54 -17.59
N ALA A 14 8.32 -4.81 -17.89
CA ALA A 14 8.80 -6.18 -17.97
C ALA A 14 8.75 -6.88 -16.60
N LEU A 15 9.07 -6.15 -15.52
CA LEU A 15 9.02 -6.67 -14.15
C LEU A 15 7.59 -6.87 -13.62
N GLU A 16 6.59 -6.17 -14.15
CA GLU A 16 5.18 -6.42 -13.80
C GLU A 16 4.75 -7.86 -14.10
N ALA A 17 5.35 -8.52 -15.10
CA ALA A 17 5.08 -9.93 -15.41
C ALA A 17 5.55 -10.90 -14.30
N TYR A 18 6.41 -10.43 -13.39
CA TYR A 18 6.93 -11.18 -12.24
C TYR A 18 6.18 -10.84 -10.94
N LEU A 19 5.13 -10.02 -11.02
CA LEU A 19 4.21 -9.87 -9.88
C LEU A 19 3.44 -11.18 -9.67
N MET A 20 3.18 -11.50 -8.41
CA MET A 20 2.35 -12.62 -8.03
C MET A 20 0.97 -12.49 -8.63
N THR A 21 0.56 -13.57 -9.29
CA THR A 21 -0.78 -13.70 -9.85
C THR A 21 -1.81 -13.88 -8.75
N LYS A 22 -3.08 -13.58 -9.08
CA LYS A 22 -4.22 -13.89 -8.22
C LYS A 22 -4.24 -15.37 -7.79
N GLN A 23 -3.97 -16.30 -8.69
CA GLN A 23 -3.95 -17.73 -8.40
C GLN A 23 -2.87 -18.11 -7.36
N GLN A 24 -1.67 -17.52 -7.45
CA GLN A 24 -0.61 -17.78 -6.46
C GLN A 24 -1.02 -17.25 -5.07
N ILE A 25 -1.63 -16.07 -5.00
CA ILE A 25 -2.13 -15.52 -3.73
C ILE A 25 -3.25 -16.38 -3.14
N GLU A 26 -4.19 -16.85 -3.96
CA GLU A 26 -5.25 -17.76 -3.51
C GLU A 26 -4.71 -19.11 -3.02
N ARG A 27 -3.70 -19.68 -3.71
CA ARG A 27 -2.99 -20.89 -3.25
C ARG A 27 -2.32 -20.67 -1.89
N MET A 28 -1.65 -19.54 -1.69
CA MET A 28 -1.05 -19.19 -0.40
C MET A 28 -2.10 -19.05 0.70
N ALA A 29 -3.18 -18.30 0.45
CA ALA A 29 -4.25 -18.10 1.43
C ALA A 29 -4.99 -19.41 1.77
N GLY A 30 -5.14 -20.31 0.79
CA GLY A 30 -5.77 -21.61 0.92
C GLY A 30 -4.93 -22.70 1.59
N SER A 31 -3.60 -22.52 1.66
CA SER A 31 -2.65 -23.52 2.18
C SER A 31 -2.95 -23.94 3.62
N GLU A 32 -2.75 -25.21 3.96
CA GLU A 32 -3.15 -25.75 5.28
C GLU A 32 -2.23 -25.31 6.43
N SER A 33 -0.96 -24.99 6.13
CA SER A 33 0.02 -24.59 7.13
C SER A 33 0.90 -23.43 6.66
N PHE A 34 1.68 -22.89 7.59
CA PHE A 34 2.68 -21.87 7.32
C PHE A 34 3.79 -22.38 6.38
N GLU A 35 4.25 -23.62 6.57
CA GLU A 35 5.26 -24.28 5.73
C GLU A 35 4.72 -24.50 4.31
N ALA A 36 3.47 -24.97 4.17
CA ALA A 36 2.83 -25.13 2.86
C ALA A 36 2.69 -23.78 2.14
N THR A 37 2.33 -22.73 2.87
CA THR A 37 2.26 -21.35 2.35
C THR A 37 3.62 -20.87 1.85
N PHE A 38 4.68 -21.17 2.59
CA PHE A 38 6.05 -20.80 2.22
C PHE A 38 6.60 -21.65 1.04
N ALA A 39 6.16 -22.90 0.91
CA ALA A 39 6.46 -23.72 -0.26
C ALA A 39 5.88 -23.08 -1.53
N VAL A 40 4.62 -22.62 -1.49
CA VAL A 40 4.04 -21.85 -2.61
C VAL A 40 4.85 -20.58 -2.90
N LEU A 41 5.30 -19.87 -1.87
CA LEU A 41 6.15 -18.68 -2.04
C LEU A 41 7.49 -19.00 -2.72
N SER A 42 8.05 -20.18 -2.44
CA SER A 42 9.28 -20.69 -3.07
C SER A 42 9.12 -21.03 -4.56
N GLU A 43 7.89 -21.08 -5.08
CA GLU A 43 7.59 -21.25 -6.52
C GLU A 43 7.45 -19.92 -7.26
N THR A 44 7.63 -18.79 -6.57
CA THR A 44 7.49 -17.44 -7.12
C THR A 44 8.85 -16.77 -7.27
N PRO A 45 8.93 -15.54 -7.84
CA PRO A 45 10.21 -14.81 -7.90
C PRO A 45 10.87 -14.57 -6.54
N TYR A 46 10.13 -14.69 -5.43
CA TYR A 46 10.69 -14.61 -4.08
C TYR A 46 11.70 -15.72 -3.77
N ALA A 47 11.69 -16.83 -4.54
CA ALA A 47 12.67 -17.93 -4.43
C ALA A 47 14.13 -17.45 -4.51
N GLU A 48 14.42 -16.33 -5.17
CA GLU A 48 15.77 -15.75 -5.24
C GLU A 48 16.21 -15.08 -3.92
N THR A 49 15.25 -14.62 -3.12
CA THR A 49 15.48 -13.90 -1.87
C THR A 49 15.43 -14.83 -0.66
N LEU A 50 14.62 -15.90 -0.69
CA LEU A 50 14.48 -16.84 0.43
C LEU A 50 15.81 -17.42 0.95
N PRO A 51 16.79 -17.78 0.10
CA PRO A 51 18.09 -18.28 0.58
C PRO A 51 18.95 -17.23 1.29
N ARG A 52 18.61 -15.94 1.17
CA ARG A 52 19.35 -14.81 1.77
C ARG A 52 18.83 -14.44 3.15
N LEU A 53 17.76 -15.08 3.63
CA LEU A 53 17.21 -14.87 4.96
C LEU A 53 18.18 -15.44 6.01
N LYS A 54 18.39 -14.70 7.10
CA LYS A 54 19.21 -15.15 8.25
C LYS A 54 18.52 -16.27 9.01
N THR A 55 17.20 -16.20 9.08
CA THR A 55 16.37 -17.21 9.76
C THR A 55 15.37 -17.77 8.76
N ALA A 56 15.25 -19.10 8.72
CA ALA A 56 14.24 -19.77 7.90
C ALA A 56 12.86 -19.22 8.25
N PHE A 57 12.06 -18.97 7.21
CA PHE A 57 10.70 -18.42 7.33
C PHE A 57 10.57 -17.03 7.98
N ASP A 58 11.64 -16.24 8.03
CA ASP A 58 11.56 -14.85 8.48
C ASP A 58 10.97 -13.94 7.39
N PHE A 59 9.66 -13.72 7.47
CA PHE A 59 8.94 -12.88 6.51
C PHE A 59 9.20 -11.38 6.71
N GLU A 60 9.61 -10.93 7.90
CA GLU A 60 9.96 -9.52 8.12
C GLU A 60 11.28 -9.20 7.43
N GLU A 61 12.25 -10.13 7.51
CA GLU A 61 13.50 -10.01 6.76
C GLU A 61 13.28 -10.13 5.24
N LEU A 62 12.39 -11.02 4.78
CA LEU A 62 12.00 -11.10 3.37
C LEU A 62 11.47 -9.75 2.86
N VAL A 63 10.45 -9.20 3.53
CA VAL A 63 9.89 -7.88 3.20
C VAL A 63 10.99 -6.84 3.25
N LYS A 64 11.92 -6.94 4.20
CA LYS A 64 13.01 -5.98 4.33
C LYS A 64 13.92 -5.96 3.10
N LEU A 65 14.41 -7.12 2.68
CA LEU A 65 15.32 -7.30 1.55
C LEU A 65 14.66 -6.91 0.23
N GLU A 66 13.41 -7.34 0.03
CA GLU A 66 12.62 -7.02 -1.17
C GLU A 66 12.41 -5.52 -1.35
N PHE A 67 12.10 -4.80 -0.27
CA PHE A 67 12.00 -3.35 -0.34
C PHE A 67 13.34 -2.65 -0.61
N ILE A 68 14.47 -3.16 -0.08
CA ILE A 68 15.81 -2.59 -0.37
C ILE A 68 16.13 -2.74 -1.86
N ALA A 69 15.87 -3.92 -2.42
CA ALA A 69 16.08 -4.18 -3.85
C ALA A 69 15.17 -3.30 -4.72
N LEU A 70 13.91 -3.13 -4.32
CA LEU A 70 12.95 -2.26 -5.01
C LEU A 70 13.36 -0.79 -4.95
N GLU A 71 13.86 -0.32 -3.80
CA GLU A 71 14.34 1.05 -3.61
C GLU A 71 15.53 1.36 -4.51
N ASP A 72 16.56 0.50 -4.49
CA ASP A 72 17.73 0.64 -5.34
C ASP A 72 17.35 0.66 -6.83
N LEU A 73 16.47 -0.25 -7.26
CA LEU A 73 15.97 -0.30 -8.62
C LEU A 73 15.25 1.00 -9.00
N LEU A 74 14.24 1.42 -8.25
CA LEU A 74 13.41 2.55 -8.63
C LEU A 74 14.14 3.90 -8.54
N LEU A 75 15.06 4.05 -7.58
CA LEU A 75 15.93 5.22 -7.51
C LEU A 75 16.84 5.30 -8.75
N LYS A 76 17.46 4.19 -9.16
CA LYS A 76 18.25 4.14 -10.40
C LYS A 76 17.42 4.47 -11.63
N LEU A 77 16.26 3.83 -11.80
CA LEU A 77 15.39 4.03 -12.97
C LEU A 77 14.77 5.44 -13.03
N SER A 78 14.68 6.13 -11.90
CA SER A 78 14.13 7.48 -11.79
C SER A 78 15.19 8.58 -11.68
N PHE A 79 16.48 8.26 -11.77
CA PHE A 79 17.58 9.20 -11.55
C PHE A 79 17.47 9.90 -10.19
N ASN A 80 17.19 9.13 -9.13
CA ASN A 80 16.98 9.61 -7.77
C ASN A 80 15.88 10.66 -7.66
N HIS A 81 14.79 10.50 -8.42
CA HIS A 81 13.73 11.50 -8.40
C HIS A 81 13.14 11.65 -6.98
N PRO A 82 12.96 12.89 -6.47
CA PRO A 82 12.53 13.13 -5.09
C PRO A 82 11.23 12.42 -4.68
N VAL A 83 10.28 12.29 -5.61
CA VAL A 83 9.02 11.55 -5.36
C VAL A 83 9.32 10.08 -5.05
N ILE A 84 10.17 9.43 -5.84
CA ILE A 84 10.52 8.01 -5.62
C ILE A 84 11.25 7.85 -4.29
N ALA A 85 12.27 8.68 -4.03
CA ALA A 85 12.98 8.66 -2.75
C ALA A 85 12.04 8.85 -1.54
N SER A 86 11.07 9.75 -1.67
CA SER A 86 10.10 10.02 -0.60
C SER A 86 9.14 8.86 -0.34
N LEU A 87 8.87 7.99 -1.32
CA LEU A 87 8.02 6.79 -1.12
C LEU A 87 8.67 5.76 -0.18
N PHE A 88 10.00 5.67 -0.18
CA PHE A 88 10.74 4.73 0.68
C PHE A 88 11.08 5.31 2.06
N ALA A 89 10.99 6.64 2.23
CA ALA A 89 11.38 7.34 3.45
C ALA A 89 10.63 6.91 4.71
N LYS A 90 9.45 6.27 4.59
CA LYS A 90 8.66 5.78 5.75
C LYS A 90 9.47 4.84 6.65
N ARG A 91 10.47 4.13 6.10
CA ARG A 91 11.25 3.09 6.79
C ARG A 91 12.41 3.63 7.63
N ILE A 92 12.71 4.93 7.55
CA ILE A 92 13.88 5.56 8.19
C ILE A 92 13.59 5.95 9.66
N TYR A 93 12.33 5.97 10.09
CA TYR A 93 11.98 6.60 11.36
C TYR A 93 11.80 5.58 12.51
N THR A 94 12.49 5.85 13.63
CA THR A 94 12.55 5.04 14.85
C THR A 94 11.75 5.65 16.03
N THR A 95 10.78 6.52 15.74
CA THR A 95 9.99 7.27 16.75
C THR A 95 8.49 6.89 16.70
N SER A 96 7.70 7.37 17.67
CA SER A 96 6.25 7.13 17.82
C SER A 96 5.48 7.09 16.49
N PRO A 97 4.58 6.10 16.26
CA PRO A 97 3.96 5.82 14.96
C PRO A 97 3.31 7.04 14.26
N PHE A 98 2.71 7.97 15.01
CA PHE A 98 2.00 9.12 14.43
C PHE A 98 2.93 10.21 13.88
N GLU A 99 4.01 10.53 14.59
CA GLU A 99 4.96 11.56 14.15
C GLU A 99 5.75 11.13 12.90
N VAL A 100 6.00 9.83 12.79
CA VAL A 100 6.58 9.21 11.59
C VAL A 100 5.72 9.45 10.37
N ASP A 101 4.42 9.17 10.48
CA ASP A 101 3.50 9.34 9.35
C ASP A 101 3.38 10.81 8.93
N LYS A 102 3.29 11.75 9.87
CA LYS A 102 3.29 13.19 9.54
C LYS A 102 4.52 13.62 8.76
N GLN A 103 5.71 13.25 9.24
CA GLN A 103 6.96 13.62 8.57
C GLN A 103 7.06 12.99 7.19
N TYR A 104 6.68 11.71 7.07
CA TYR A 104 6.65 10.99 5.80
C TYR A 104 5.74 11.69 4.78
N PHE A 105 4.50 12.01 5.14
CA PHE A 105 3.57 12.66 4.21
C PHE A 105 3.93 14.13 3.94
N ALA A 106 4.53 14.84 4.89
CA ALA A 106 5.09 16.17 4.65
C ALA A 106 6.19 16.12 3.57
N ASN A 107 7.08 15.12 3.65
CA ASN A 107 8.14 14.91 2.65
C ASN A 107 7.57 14.54 1.29
N LEU A 108 6.63 13.60 1.22
CA LEU A 108 5.93 13.25 -0.02
C LEU A 108 5.25 14.45 -0.68
N ARG A 109 4.54 15.27 0.11
CA ARG A 109 3.89 16.48 -0.39
C ARG A 109 4.88 17.51 -0.92
N LYS A 110 6.05 17.65 -0.28
CA LYS A 110 7.13 18.52 -0.77
C LYS A 110 7.68 17.98 -2.10
N ALA A 111 7.95 16.67 -2.17
CA ALA A 111 8.43 16.02 -3.38
C ALA A 111 7.41 16.07 -4.54
N CYS A 112 6.11 16.04 -4.26
CA CYS A 112 5.07 16.21 -5.29
C CYS A 112 5.21 17.48 -6.11
N LYS A 113 5.82 18.53 -5.55
CA LYS A 113 6.04 19.80 -6.26
C LYS A 113 7.04 19.64 -7.42
N THR A 114 7.85 18.58 -7.42
CA THR A 114 8.86 18.32 -8.46
C THR A 114 8.29 17.54 -9.65
N THR A 115 7.07 17.02 -9.55
CA THR A 115 6.37 16.33 -10.66
C THR A 115 5.19 17.15 -11.15
N GLN A 116 4.93 17.10 -12.45
CA GLN A 116 3.74 17.68 -13.05
C GLN A 116 2.57 16.68 -13.15
N SER A 117 2.79 15.41 -12.83
CA SER A 117 1.74 14.38 -12.94
C SER A 117 0.55 14.68 -12.01
N PRO A 118 -0.65 14.94 -12.55
CA PRO A 118 -1.87 15.07 -11.75
C PRO A 118 -2.21 13.75 -11.04
N LEU A 119 -1.83 12.63 -11.66
CA LEU A 119 -2.10 11.29 -11.16
C LEU A 119 -1.35 11.03 -9.85
N ILE A 120 -0.04 11.28 -9.83
CA ILE A 120 0.78 11.15 -8.62
C ILE A 120 0.29 12.11 -7.53
N LYS A 121 -0.06 13.35 -7.90
CA LYS A 121 -0.56 14.36 -6.95
C LYS A 121 -1.86 13.91 -6.29
N ASN A 122 -2.83 13.45 -7.08
CA ASN A 122 -4.11 12.95 -6.56
C ASN A 122 -3.92 11.67 -5.73
N PHE A 123 -3.06 10.77 -6.20
CA PHE A 123 -2.74 9.54 -5.49
C PHE A 123 -2.22 9.81 -4.06
N ILE A 124 -1.31 10.77 -3.90
CA ILE A 124 -0.77 11.12 -2.58
C ILE A 124 -1.85 11.74 -1.67
N LYS A 125 -2.80 12.48 -2.21
CA LYS A 125 -3.96 12.95 -1.43
C LYS A 125 -4.82 11.77 -0.94
N HIS A 126 -5.07 10.78 -1.79
CA HIS A 126 -5.79 9.58 -1.41
C HIS A 126 -5.03 8.74 -0.37
N MET A 127 -3.69 8.67 -0.45
CA MET A 127 -2.88 8.01 0.60
C MET A 127 -3.06 8.69 1.96
N ILE A 128 -3.06 10.03 1.98
CA ILE A 128 -3.26 10.81 3.20
C ILE A 128 -4.64 10.53 3.79
N ASP A 129 -5.69 10.60 2.98
CA ASP A 129 -7.05 10.30 3.43
C ASP A 129 -7.21 8.86 3.92
N SER A 130 -6.60 7.89 3.23
CA SER A 130 -6.62 6.48 3.66
C SER A 130 -6.02 6.31 5.05
N VAL A 131 -4.92 7.01 5.34
CA VAL A 131 -4.31 6.99 6.68
C VAL A 131 -5.19 7.70 7.70
N ASN A 132 -5.73 8.88 7.38
CA ASN A 132 -6.62 9.61 8.28
C ASN A 132 -7.90 8.82 8.61
N LEU A 133 -8.50 8.16 7.63
CA LEU A 133 -9.68 7.31 7.82
C LEU A 133 -9.36 6.07 8.66
N LYS A 134 -8.18 5.48 8.50
CA LYS A 134 -7.73 4.37 9.37
C LYS A 134 -7.41 4.86 10.79
N SER A 135 -6.82 6.04 10.93
CA SER A 135 -6.60 6.67 12.23
C SER A 135 -7.92 6.93 12.94
N LEU A 136 -8.94 7.43 12.22
CA LEU A 136 -10.30 7.60 12.75
C LEU A 136 -10.86 6.31 13.38
N LEU A 137 -10.63 5.15 12.76
CA LEU A 137 -11.11 3.86 13.28
C LEU A 137 -10.30 3.32 14.47
N ARG A 138 -9.07 3.80 14.67
CA ARG A 138 -8.14 3.28 15.68
C ARG A 138 -8.01 4.18 16.90
N SER A 139 -8.18 5.48 16.72
CA SER A 139 -8.09 6.47 17.78
C SER A 139 -9.18 6.25 18.82
N ARG A 140 -8.82 6.40 20.10
CA ARG A 140 -9.73 6.22 21.24
C ARG A 140 -10.40 7.52 21.66
N SER A 141 -9.86 8.67 21.24
CA SER A 141 -10.41 9.98 21.51
C SER A 141 -10.21 10.94 20.34
N LYS A 142 -10.95 12.05 20.38
CA LYS A 142 -10.85 13.11 19.37
C LYS A 142 -9.49 13.82 19.42
N GLU A 143 -8.89 13.94 20.60
CA GLU A 143 -7.57 14.54 20.82
C GLU A 143 -6.46 13.66 20.23
N GLU A 144 -6.57 12.34 20.38
CA GLU A 144 -5.67 11.38 19.74
C GLU A 144 -5.78 11.47 18.22
N LEU A 145 -7.01 11.49 17.68
CA LEU A 145 -7.26 11.64 16.25
C LEU A 145 -6.73 12.97 15.69
N PHE A 146 -6.93 14.07 16.43
CA PHE A 146 -6.37 15.38 16.09
C PHE A 146 -4.85 15.34 16.01
N SER A 147 -4.23 14.68 17.00
CA SER A 147 -2.78 14.52 17.06
C SER A 147 -2.26 13.62 15.93
N ALA A 148 -3.04 12.62 15.49
CA ALA A 148 -2.68 11.72 14.40
C ALA A 148 -3.00 12.27 12.99
N PHE A 149 -3.80 13.34 12.88
CA PHE A 149 -4.28 13.85 11.60
C PHE A 149 -3.14 14.37 10.71
N ILE A 150 -3.18 13.98 9.43
CA ILE A 150 -2.21 14.38 8.42
C ILE A 150 -2.90 15.32 7.42
N PRO A 151 -2.43 16.57 7.26
CA PRO A 151 -3.04 17.52 6.34
C PRO A 151 -2.65 17.25 4.88
N GLY A 152 -3.51 17.70 3.96
CA GLY A 152 -3.24 17.71 2.52
C GLY A 152 -3.89 16.59 1.71
N GLY A 153 -4.83 15.85 2.32
CA GLY A 153 -5.75 14.95 1.63
C GLY A 153 -6.90 15.68 0.94
N LEU A 154 -7.93 14.94 0.52
CA LEU A 154 -9.18 15.50 -0.03
C LEU A 154 -10.22 15.75 1.05
N LEU A 155 -10.19 14.97 2.14
CA LEU A 155 -11.10 15.15 3.26
C LEU A 155 -10.56 16.22 4.19
N ASP A 156 -11.40 17.20 4.55
CA ASP A 156 -11.02 18.24 5.48
C ASP A 156 -10.93 17.71 6.91
N ARG A 157 -10.14 18.40 7.74
CA ARG A 157 -9.86 17.99 9.11
C ARG A 157 -11.13 17.96 9.97
N ASP A 158 -12.01 18.94 9.79
CA ASP A 158 -13.15 19.12 10.67
C ASP A 158 -14.20 18.04 10.41
N LEU A 159 -14.38 17.64 9.15
CA LEU A 159 -15.13 16.44 8.76
C LEU A 159 -14.59 15.20 9.48
N ILE A 160 -13.30 14.90 9.37
CA ILE A 160 -12.71 13.70 9.99
C ILE A 160 -12.88 13.71 11.51
N LEU A 161 -12.62 14.85 12.16
CA LEU A 161 -12.75 14.97 13.62
C LEU A 161 -14.21 14.89 14.09
N SER A 162 -15.17 15.32 13.27
CA SER A 162 -16.61 15.20 13.59
C SER A 162 -17.09 13.75 13.62
N LEU A 163 -16.35 12.83 12.99
CA LEU A 163 -16.67 11.41 12.93
C LEU A 163 -16.10 10.60 14.11
N SER A 164 -15.30 11.22 14.98
CA SER A 164 -14.73 10.54 16.14
C SER A 164 -15.83 9.97 17.04
N GLY A 165 -15.74 8.68 17.38
CA GLY A 165 -16.72 7.98 18.23
C GLY A 165 -18.05 7.65 17.56
N LYS A 166 -18.18 7.90 16.25
CA LYS A 166 -19.36 7.52 15.47
C LYS A 166 -19.34 6.05 15.07
N SER A 167 -20.53 5.48 14.84
CA SER A 167 -20.66 4.13 14.29
C SER A 167 -20.15 4.07 12.85
N LEU A 168 -19.78 2.87 12.38
CA LEU A 168 -19.32 2.71 10.99
C LEU A 168 -20.39 3.11 9.96
N ASP A 169 -21.67 2.87 10.26
CA ASP A 169 -22.77 3.26 9.36
C ASP A 169 -22.91 4.79 9.28
N GLU A 170 -22.76 5.51 10.39
CA GLU A 170 -22.70 6.98 10.39
C GLU A 170 -21.48 7.50 9.61
N ILE A 171 -20.31 6.87 9.78
CA ILE A 171 -19.09 7.23 9.05
C ILE A 171 -19.30 7.04 7.53
N ILE A 172 -19.80 5.88 7.12
CA ILE A 172 -20.06 5.56 5.71
C ILE A 172 -21.07 6.56 5.12
N SER A 173 -22.14 6.86 5.85
CA SER A 173 -23.16 7.83 5.42
C SER A 173 -22.57 9.23 5.22
N ARG A 174 -21.69 9.67 6.14
CA ARG A 174 -21.07 11.00 6.02
C ARG A 174 -20.07 11.10 4.86
N LEU A 175 -19.54 9.97 4.42
CA LEU A 175 -18.60 9.88 3.31
C LEU A 175 -19.28 9.73 1.94
N GLU A 176 -20.62 9.79 1.83
CA GLU A 176 -21.39 9.54 0.60
C GLU A 176 -20.87 10.28 -0.65
N PHE A 177 -20.48 11.55 -0.49
CA PHE A 177 -19.97 12.37 -1.59
C PHE A 177 -18.45 12.29 -1.79
N SER A 178 -17.77 11.46 -1.00
CA SER A 178 -16.34 11.23 -1.14
C SER A 178 -16.05 10.22 -2.26
N PRO A 179 -14.88 10.28 -2.90
CA PRO A 179 -14.47 9.28 -3.90
C PRO A 179 -14.36 7.87 -3.32
N TYR A 180 -14.30 7.73 -1.99
CA TYR A 180 -14.16 6.44 -1.29
C TYR A 180 -15.48 5.69 -1.16
N PHE A 181 -16.62 6.41 -1.18
CA PHE A 181 -17.95 5.85 -0.93
C PHE A 181 -18.29 4.62 -1.78
N PRO A 182 -18.05 4.61 -3.12
CA PRO A 182 -18.37 3.46 -3.95
C PRO A 182 -17.64 2.19 -3.50
N ALA A 183 -16.44 2.30 -2.94
CA ALA A 183 -15.68 1.14 -2.46
C ALA A 183 -16.16 0.67 -1.07
N ILE A 184 -16.49 1.60 -0.17
CA ILE A 184 -16.85 1.26 1.22
C ILE A 184 -18.33 0.89 1.41
N LYS A 185 -19.25 1.39 0.56
CA LYS A 185 -20.69 1.09 0.64
C LYS A 185 -21.01 -0.37 0.31
N VAL A 186 -20.28 -0.96 -0.63
CA VAL A 186 -20.60 -2.26 -1.26
C VAL A 186 -20.27 -3.44 -0.35
N SER A 187 -19.86 -3.21 0.89
CA SER A 187 -19.35 -4.26 1.77
C SER A 187 -19.79 -4.09 3.22
N PHE A 188 -19.63 -5.18 3.96
CA PHE A 188 -19.82 -5.17 5.40
C PHE A 188 -18.86 -4.16 6.06
N PRO A 189 -19.33 -3.40 7.08
CA PRO A 189 -18.53 -2.39 7.77
C PRO A 189 -17.16 -2.90 8.28
N HIS A 190 -17.07 -4.17 8.71
CA HIS A 190 -15.83 -4.77 9.19
C HIS A 190 -14.73 -4.92 8.11
N LEU A 191 -15.06 -4.73 6.82
CA LEU A 191 -14.12 -4.77 5.70
C LEU A 191 -13.67 -3.37 5.25
N PHE A 192 -14.05 -2.31 5.97
CA PHE A 192 -13.78 -0.92 5.60
C PHE A 192 -12.30 -0.65 5.28
N GLU A 193 -11.37 -1.05 6.15
CA GLU A 193 -9.93 -0.83 5.91
C GLU A 193 -9.45 -1.55 4.64
N ARG A 194 -9.95 -2.76 4.40
CA ARG A 194 -9.65 -3.54 3.19
C ARG A 194 -10.18 -2.85 1.94
N GLN A 195 -11.39 -2.27 2.01
CA GLN A 195 -11.96 -1.57 0.86
C GLN A 195 -11.26 -0.25 0.55
N LEU A 196 -10.75 0.45 1.57
CA LEU A 196 -9.86 1.59 1.34
C LEU A 196 -8.56 1.15 0.64
N ASP A 197 -7.96 0.01 1.05
CA ASP A 197 -6.78 -0.53 0.37
C ASP A 197 -7.09 -0.92 -1.09
N ASN A 198 -8.21 -1.60 -1.32
CA ASN A 198 -8.67 -1.99 -2.66
C ASN A 198 -8.97 -0.79 -3.56
N PHE A 199 -9.57 0.26 -3.02
CA PHE A 199 -9.82 1.52 -3.72
C PHE A 199 -8.51 2.09 -4.26
N MET A 200 -7.48 2.20 -3.42
CA MET A 200 -6.17 2.75 -3.82
C MET A 200 -5.55 1.97 -4.98
N ILE A 201 -5.62 0.64 -4.92
CA ILE A 201 -5.10 -0.24 -5.97
C ILE A 201 -5.89 -0.04 -7.26
N ASN A 202 -7.22 0.03 -7.19
CA ASN A 202 -8.08 0.15 -8.35
C ASN A 202 -7.97 1.51 -9.04
N GLU A 203 -7.86 2.60 -8.28
CA GLU A 203 -7.58 3.93 -8.84
C GLU A 203 -6.25 3.91 -9.62
N PHE A 204 -5.23 3.23 -9.08
CA PHE A 204 -3.96 3.11 -9.77
C PHE A 204 -3.97 2.10 -10.93
N LYS A 205 -4.72 1.00 -10.86
CA LYS A 205 -4.88 0.08 -12.01
C LYS A 205 -5.48 0.79 -13.21
N ARG A 206 -6.45 1.69 -13.00
CA ARG A 206 -7.02 2.51 -14.10
C ARG A 206 -5.96 3.45 -14.71
N ALA A 207 -5.00 3.89 -13.91
CA ALA A 207 -3.84 4.66 -14.37
C ALA A 207 -2.87 3.87 -15.26
N LYS A 208 -2.90 2.52 -15.24
CA LYS A 208 -1.98 1.64 -15.99
C LYS A 208 -1.95 1.93 -17.49
N TYR A 209 -3.06 2.42 -18.05
CA TYR A 209 -3.20 2.76 -19.47
C TYR A 209 -2.82 4.22 -19.79
N LEU A 210 -2.55 5.02 -18.77
CA LEU A 210 -2.37 6.47 -18.85
C LEU A 210 -1.07 6.85 -18.15
N ALA A 211 0.10 6.69 -18.78
CA ALA A 211 1.21 7.64 -18.52
C ALA A 211 2.56 7.30 -19.17
N SER A 212 3.18 8.40 -19.64
CA SER A 212 4.63 8.62 -19.73
C SER A 212 5.16 9.24 -18.43
N GLY A 213 6.47 9.20 -18.19
CA GLY A 213 7.09 9.89 -17.06
C GLY A 213 7.29 8.97 -15.85
N LEU A 214 7.03 9.48 -14.64
CA LEU A 214 7.28 8.74 -13.39
C LEU A 214 6.13 7.81 -13.00
N ASP A 215 4.94 8.02 -13.54
CA ASP A 215 3.74 7.32 -13.08
C ASP A 215 3.86 5.80 -13.20
N PRO A 216 4.45 5.20 -14.27
CA PRO A 216 4.66 3.76 -14.31
C PRO A 216 5.59 3.24 -13.21
N LEU A 217 6.60 4.03 -12.82
CA LEU A 217 7.53 3.65 -11.75
C LEU A 217 6.84 3.72 -10.38
N VAL A 218 6.02 4.75 -10.14
CA VAL A 218 5.17 4.84 -8.93
C VAL A 218 4.16 3.70 -8.90
N GLY A 219 3.59 3.31 -10.05
CA GLY A 219 2.68 2.19 -10.13
C GLY A 219 3.31 0.87 -9.76
N PHE A 220 4.50 0.61 -10.28
CA PHE A 220 5.25 -0.58 -9.93
C PHE A 220 5.60 -0.62 -8.44
N PHE A 221 5.99 0.52 -7.85
CA PHE A 221 6.18 0.63 -6.40
C PHE A 221 4.93 0.17 -5.63
N LEU A 222 3.77 0.69 -5.99
CA LEU A 222 2.50 0.39 -5.30
C LEU A 222 2.07 -1.05 -5.48
N ALA A 223 2.28 -1.61 -6.67
CA ALA A 223 2.03 -3.00 -6.97
C ALA A 223 2.85 -3.91 -6.05
N LYS A 224 4.17 -3.68 -5.99
CA LYS A 224 5.09 -4.44 -5.12
C LYS A 224 4.80 -4.22 -3.64
N GLU A 225 4.49 -2.99 -3.22
CA GLU A 225 4.13 -2.71 -1.83
C GLU A 225 2.86 -3.49 -1.43
N ASN A 226 1.82 -3.50 -2.27
CA ASN A 226 0.60 -4.23 -1.99
C ASN A 226 0.81 -5.76 -1.98
N GLU A 227 1.61 -6.27 -2.90
CA GLU A 227 1.98 -7.68 -2.96
C GLU A 227 2.70 -8.10 -1.67
N LEU A 228 3.73 -7.36 -1.24
CA LEU A 228 4.46 -7.63 0.00
C LEU A 228 3.56 -7.52 1.24
N LYS A 229 2.65 -6.54 1.29
CA LYS A 229 1.64 -6.43 2.37
C LYS A 229 0.70 -7.63 2.39
N THR A 230 0.33 -8.15 1.23
CA THR A 230 -0.56 -9.32 1.11
C THR A 230 0.15 -10.61 1.52
N ILE A 231 1.39 -10.83 1.07
CA ILE A 231 2.24 -11.95 1.50
C ILE A 231 2.42 -11.93 3.01
N ARG A 232 2.82 -10.78 3.57
CA ARG A 232 3.00 -10.59 5.01
C ARG A 232 1.72 -10.92 5.77
N PHE A 233 0.57 -10.42 5.32
CA PHE A 233 -0.72 -10.71 5.94
C PHE A 233 -1.01 -12.22 5.99
N ILE A 234 -0.89 -12.90 4.84
CA ILE A 234 -1.15 -14.34 4.75
C ILE A 234 -0.20 -15.12 5.66
N LEU A 235 1.10 -14.81 5.62
CA LEU A 235 2.12 -15.49 6.45
C LEU A 235 1.88 -15.28 7.95
N ILE A 236 1.50 -14.08 8.40
CA ILE A 236 1.14 -13.81 9.79
C ILE A 236 -0.10 -14.62 10.19
N CYS A 237 -1.14 -14.62 9.36
CA CYS A 237 -2.36 -15.39 9.64
C CYS A 237 -2.08 -16.89 9.74
N LYS A 238 -1.27 -17.44 8.82
CA LYS A 238 -0.91 -18.86 8.82
C LYS A 238 -0.02 -19.25 10.00
N LYS A 239 0.92 -18.38 10.38
CA LYS A 239 1.74 -18.55 11.59
C LYS A 239 0.89 -18.59 12.86
N ASN A 240 -0.23 -17.85 12.88
CA ASN A 240 -1.18 -17.82 13.99
C ASN A 240 -2.36 -18.79 13.80
N SER A 241 -2.26 -19.76 12.88
CA SER A 241 -3.27 -20.80 12.64
C SER A 241 -4.68 -20.28 12.32
N VAL A 242 -4.77 -19.12 11.67
CA VAL A 242 -6.05 -18.57 11.19
C VAL A 242 -6.58 -19.42 10.04
N VAL A 243 -7.86 -19.76 10.09
CA VAL A 243 -8.51 -20.64 9.10
C VAL A 243 -8.55 -19.98 7.72
N SER A 244 -8.28 -20.75 6.65
CA SER A 244 -8.19 -20.24 5.26
C SER A 244 -9.41 -19.43 4.81
N LYS A 245 -10.61 -19.77 5.30
CA LYS A 245 -11.84 -19.03 4.98
C LYS A 245 -11.75 -17.56 5.43
N GLU A 246 -11.35 -17.32 6.68
CA GLU A 246 -11.22 -15.96 7.23
C GLU A 246 -10.09 -15.17 6.56
N ILE A 247 -9.02 -15.85 6.15
CA ILE A 247 -7.92 -15.23 5.39
C ILE A 247 -8.46 -14.75 4.03
N ASN A 248 -9.12 -15.62 3.28
CA ASN A 248 -9.66 -15.30 1.96
C ASN A 248 -10.66 -14.14 1.99
N GLU A 249 -11.47 -14.04 3.05
CA GLU A 249 -12.39 -12.92 3.24
C GLU A 249 -11.70 -11.57 3.49
N ARG A 250 -10.41 -11.56 3.87
CA ARG A 250 -9.66 -10.35 4.25
C ARG A 250 -8.48 -10.03 3.34
N VAL A 251 -8.06 -10.97 2.50
CA VAL A 251 -7.01 -10.75 1.48
C VAL A 251 -7.41 -9.59 0.56
N ARG A 252 -6.43 -8.73 0.28
CA ARG A 252 -6.56 -7.56 -0.59
C ARG A 252 -6.61 -7.99 -2.05
N ILE A 253 -7.17 -7.13 -2.90
CA ILE A 253 -7.10 -7.32 -4.35
C ILE A 253 -5.63 -7.32 -4.79
N ASN A 254 -5.30 -8.27 -5.67
CA ASN A 254 -3.98 -8.35 -6.28
C ASN A 254 -3.82 -7.27 -7.37
N TYR A 255 -2.60 -6.73 -7.53
CA TYR A 255 -2.33 -5.72 -8.56
C TYR A 255 -2.25 -6.29 -9.97
N ALA A 256 -1.69 -7.50 -10.13
CA ALA A 256 -1.57 -8.15 -11.44
C ALA A 256 -2.94 -8.56 -11.99
#